data_AF-A0A0U9HUZ5-F1
#
_entry.id   AF-A0A0U9HUZ5-F1
#
_cell.length_a   1.000
_cell.length_b   1.000
_cell.length_c   1.000
_cell.angle_alpha   90.00
_cell.angle_beta   90.00
_cell.angle_gamma   90.00
#
_symmetry.space_group_name_H-M   'P 1'
#
loop_
_entity.id
_entity.type
_entity.pdbx_description
1 polymer ?
#
loop_
_entity_poly.entity_id
_entity_poly.type
_entity_poly.pdbx_seq_one_letter_code
_entity_poly.pdbx_strand_id
1 'polypeptide(L)' 'MKNLFIKEMNLGRGEAKVVVLAYDTGIPVLIDDLKARKLAEELGLRISGTIELLMKAQKMNIIKSAFEKVLELKKKGFYI' A
#
# COMPACT_ATOMS: atom_id res chain seq x y z
N MET A 1 -5.91 16.67 10.31
CA MET A 1 -4.91 15.73 9.78
C MET A 1 -4.77 15.74 8.26
N LYS A 2 -5.81 15.44 7.45
CA LYS A 2 -5.68 15.39 5.96
C LYS A 2 -4.96 16.58 5.32
N ASN A 3 -5.33 17.80 5.70
CA ASN A 3 -4.75 19.01 5.12
C ASN A 3 -3.26 19.21 5.48
N LEU A 4 -2.80 18.63 6.61
CA LEU A 4 -1.40 18.65 7.04
C LEU A 4 -0.54 17.78 6.12
N PHE A 5 -0.99 16.55 5.85
CA PHE A 5 -0.27 15.60 4.99
C PHE A 5 -0.14 16.04 3.53
N ILE A 6 -1.19 16.67 2.99
CA ILE A 6 -1.16 17.18 1.60
C ILE A 6 -0.22 18.37 1.47
N LYS A 7 -0.21 19.28 2.45
CA LYS A 7 0.48 20.58 2.35
C LYS A 7 1.93 20.54 2.85
N GLU A 8 2.20 19.82 3.94
CA GLU A 8 3.54 19.79 4.56
C GLU A 8 4.39 18.62 4.07
N MET A 9 3.78 17.48 3.75
CA MET A 9 4.51 16.27 3.31
C MET A 9 4.47 16.06 1.79
N ASN A 10 3.82 16.98 1.06
CA ASN A 10 3.66 16.95 -0.40
C ASN A 10 3.14 15.60 -0.91
N LEU A 11 2.19 15.02 -0.17
CA LEU A 11 1.52 13.77 -0.53
C LEU A 11 0.41 14.01 -1.53
N GLY A 12 0.26 13.07 -2.48
CA GLY A 12 -0.91 13.03 -3.35
C GLY A 12 -2.20 12.98 -2.52
N ARG A 13 -3.25 13.66 -2.97
CA ARG A 13 -4.53 13.72 -2.24
C ARG A 13 -5.14 12.33 -1.99
N GLY A 14 -4.92 11.37 -2.91
CA GLY A 14 -5.35 9.98 -2.76
C GLY A 14 -4.60 9.29 -1.62
N GLU A 15 -3.27 9.31 -1.66
CA GLU A 15 -2.38 8.74 -0.64
C GLU A 15 -2.70 9.28 0.77
N ALA A 16 -2.80 10.61 0.90
CA ALA A 16 -3.14 11.23 2.18
C ALA A 16 -4.52 10.79 2.70
N LYS A 17 -5.48 10.50 1.80
CA LYS A 17 -6.79 9.98 2.20
C LYS A 17 -6.72 8.53 2.66
N VAL A 18 -5.94 7.70 1.98
CA VAL A 18 -5.77 6.28 2.30
C VAL A 18 -5.08 6.11 3.67
N VAL A 19 -4.02 6.87 3.93
CA VAL A 19 -3.32 6.88 5.24
C VAL A 19 -4.26 7.28 6.37
N VAL A 20 -5.02 8.38 6.20
CA VAL A 20 -5.96 8.84 7.23
C VAL A 20 -7.08 7.82 7.46
N LEU A 21 -7.62 7.22 6.39
CA LEU A 21 -8.65 6.20 6.54
C LEU A 21 -8.13 4.99 7.32
N ALA A 22 -6.92 4.52 7.04
CA ALA A 22 -6.31 3.42 7.76
C ALA A 22 -6.05 3.75 9.23
N TYR A 23 -5.61 4.99 9.52
CA TYR A 23 -5.44 5.47 10.88
C TYR A 23 -6.76 5.48 11.66
N ASP A 24 -7.82 6.06 11.09
CA ASP A 24 -9.12 6.21 11.75
C ASP A 24 -9.83 4.86 11.96
N THR A 25 -9.58 3.87 11.11
CA THR A 25 -10.30 2.57 11.12
C THR A 25 -9.47 1.40 11.65
N GLY A 26 -8.16 1.57 11.83
CA GLY A 26 -7.24 0.52 12.26
C GLY A 26 -7.02 -0.61 11.23
N ILE A 27 -7.44 -0.41 9.97
CA ILE A 27 -7.23 -1.42 8.92
C ILE A 27 -5.82 -1.34 8.34
N PRO A 28 -5.28 -2.43 7.77
CA PRO A 28 -4.02 -2.38 7.04
C PRO A 28 -4.09 -1.44 5.85
N VAL A 29 -3.03 -0.66 5.63
CA VAL A 29 -2.93 0.27 4.52
C VAL A 29 -2.08 -0.32 3.40
N LEU A 30 -2.57 -0.26 2.15
CA LEU A 30 -1.80 -0.63 0.96
C LEU A 30 -1.23 0.64 0.34
N ILE A 31 0.10 0.77 0.31
CA ILE A 31 0.78 1.99 -0.16
C ILE A 31 1.91 1.63 -1.11
N ASP A 32 1.93 2.28 -2.28
CA ASP A 32 3.00 2.14 -3.28
C ASP A 32 3.91 3.39 -3.32
N ASP A 33 3.45 4.54 -2.84
CA ASP A 33 4.26 5.76 -2.74
C ASP A 33 5.20 5.73 -1.53
N LEU A 34 6.50 5.99 -1.77
CA LEU A 34 7.53 5.92 -0.73
C LEU A 34 7.31 6.95 0.40
N LYS A 35 6.83 8.16 0.11
CA LYS A 35 6.59 9.18 1.14
C LYS A 35 5.38 8.80 1.98
N ALA A 36 4.31 8.33 1.33
CA ALA A 36 3.10 7.89 2.01
C ALA A 36 3.39 6.70 2.92
N ARG A 37 4.28 5.80 2.48
CA ARG A 37 4.70 4.63 3.23
C ARG A 37 5.46 5.04 4.48
N LYS A 38 6.46 5.92 4.37
CA LYS A 38 7.21 6.44 5.52
C LYS A 38 6.29 7.08 6.56
N LEU A 39 5.34 7.89 6.12
CA LEU A 39 4.35 8.47 7.03
C LEU A 39 3.51 7.38 7.72
N ALA A 40 3.04 6.37 6.99
CA ALA A 40 2.30 5.28 7.59
C ALA A 40 3.13 4.48 8.62
N GLU A 41 4.43 4.30 8.37
CA GLU A 41 5.37 3.68 9.33
C GLU A 41 5.52 4.56 10.59
N GLU A 42 5.72 5.87 10.43
CA GLU A 42 5.83 6.84 11.53
C GLU A 42 4.55 6.90 12.39
N LEU A 43 3.38 6.75 11.76
CA LEU A 43 2.08 6.68 12.44
C LEU A 43 1.80 5.32 13.08
N GLY A 44 2.72 4.34 12.97
CA GLY A 44 2.55 3.00 13.53
C GLY A 44 1.47 2.17 12.82
N LEU A 45 1.11 2.52 11.59
CA LEU A 45 0.09 1.79 10.83
C LEU A 45 0.61 0.44 10.36
N ARG A 46 -0.28 -0.55 10.32
CA ARG A 46 0.02 -1.82 9.69
C ARG A 46 0.04 -1.64 8.17
N ILE A 47 1.22 -1.71 7.58
CA ILE A 47 1.39 -1.60 6.13
C ILE A 47 1.30 -2.97 5.48
N SER A 48 0.60 -3.02 4.36
CA SER A 48 0.58 -4.14 3.42
C SER A 48 1.13 -3.68 2.08
N GLY A 49 1.71 -4.59 1.33
CA GLY A 49 2.25 -4.31 -0.01
C GLY A 49 1.72 -5.29 -1.05
N THR A 50 2.07 -5.04 -2.32
CA THR A 50 1.64 -5.85 -3.46
C THR A 50 1.95 -7.34 -3.28
N ILE A 51 3.11 -7.67 -2.70
CA ILE A 51 3.49 -9.07 -2.43
C ILE A 51 2.53 -9.73 -1.43
N GLU A 52 2.26 -9.08 -0.29
CA GLU A 52 1.35 -9.64 0.72
C GLU A 52 -0.08 -9.77 0.17
N LEU A 53 -0.52 -8.81 -0.65
CA LEU A 53 -1.80 -8.87 -1.35
C LEU A 53 -1.90 -10.08 -2.28
N LEU A 54 -0.86 -10.32 -3.10
CA LEU A 54 -0.81 -11.49 -3.99
C LEU A 54 -0.77 -12.80 -3.21
N MET A 55 0.01 -12.86 -2.13
CA MET A 55 0.04 -14.04 -1.26
C MET A 55 -1.33 -14.34 -0.63
N LYS A 56 -2.06 -13.30 -0.18
CA LYS A 56 -3.44 -13.44 0.32
C LYS A 56 -4.37 -13.96 -0.77
N ALA A 57 -4.30 -13.39 -1.98
CA ALA A 57 -5.12 -13.83 -3.11
C ALA A 57 -4.86 -15.30 -3.48
N GLN A 58 -3.60 -15.75 -3.42
CA GLN A 58 -3.27 -17.17 -3.64
C GLN A 58 -3.84 -18.05 -2.53
N LYS A 59 -3.69 -17.67 -1.25
CA LYS A 59 -4.26 -18.41 -0.12
C LYS A 59 -5.79 -18.52 -0.20
N MET A 60 -6.44 -17.52 -0.80
CA MET A 60 -7.88 -17.49 -1.03
C MET A 60 -8.31 -18.19 -2.33
N ASN A 61 -7.39 -18.84 -3.06
CA ASN A 61 -7.63 -19.48 -4.36
C ASN A 61 -8.18 -18.53 -5.45
N ILE A 62 -7.99 -17.21 -5.31
CA ILE A 62 -8.37 -16.21 -6.33
C ILE A 62 -7.37 -16.24 -7.50
N ILE A 63 -6.10 -16.48 -7.20
CA ILE A 63 -5.04 -16.69 -8.19
C ILE A 63 -4.33 -18.02 -7.90
N LYS A 64 -3.78 -18.64 -8.95
CA LYS A 64 -3.05 -19.91 -8.81
C LYS A 64 -1.68 -19.74 -8.14
N SER A 65 -0.95 -18.67 -8.49
CA SER A 65 0.41 -18.44 -8.02
C SER A 65 0.71 -16.94 -7.90
N ALA A 66 0.99 -16.50 -6.67
CA ALA A 66 1.50 -15.18 -6.37
C ALA A 66 2.87 -14.95 -7.02
N PHE A 67 3.73 -15.97 -7.04
CA PHE A 67 5.04 -15.91 -7.67
C PHE A 67 4.94 -15.63 -9.17
N GLU A 68 4.07 -16.36 -9.89
CA GLU A 68 3.86 -16.11 -11.33
C GLU A 68 3.33 -14.70 -11.59
N LYS A 69 2.43 -14.21 -10.72
CA LYS A 69 1.90 -12.84 -10.84
C LYS A 69 2.96 -11.78 -10.56
N VAL A 70 3.86 -11.98 -9.60
CA VAL A 70 5.01 -11.10 -9.40
C VAL A 70 5.90 -11.06 -10.64
N LEU A 71 6.18 -12.21 -11.27
CA LEU A 71 6.96 -12.25 -12.51
C LEU A 71 6.26 -11.51 -13.67
N GLU A 72 4.94 -11.63 -13.77
CA GLU A 72 4.15 -10.91 -14.76
C GLU A 72 4.21 -9.39 -14.54
N LEU A 73 4.09 -8.94 -13.29
CA LEU A 73 4.20 -7.52 -12.93
C LEU A 73 5.60 -6.97 -13.25
N LYS A 74 6.66 -7.71 -12.93
CA LYS A 74 8.04 -7.34 -13.30
C LYS A 74 8.21 -7.19 -14.81
N LYS A 75 7.68 -8.13 -15.59
CA LYS A 75 7.72 -8.05 -17.07
C LYS A 75 6.96 -6.83 -17.60
N LYS A 76 5.93 -6.37 -16.89
CA LYS A 76 5.15 -5.16 -17.21
C LYS A 76 5.81 -3.86 -16.71
N GLY A 77 6.99 -3.92 -16.08
CA GLY A 77 7.75 -2.76 -15.63
C GLY A 77 7.46 -2.31 -14.19
N PHE A 78 6.73 -3.10 -13.40
CA PHE A 78 6.54 -2.79 -11.98
C PHE A 78 7.81 -3.12 -11.18
N TYR A 79 8.14 -2.22 -10.25
CA TYR A 79 9.23 -2.41 -9.30
C TYR A 79 8.70 -3.09 -8.03
N ILE A 80 8.90 -4.41 -7.92
CA ILE A 80 8.36 -5.30 -6.86
C ILE A 80 9.44 -6.23 -6.32
#